data_AF-A0A9D2H0A2-F1
#
_entry.id   AF-A0A9D2H0A2-F1
#
_cell.length_a   1.000
_cell.length_b   1.000
_cell.length_c   1.000
_cell.angle_alpha   90.00
_cell.angle_beta   90.00
_cell.angle_gamma   90.00
#
_symmetry.space_group_name_H-M   'P 1'
#
loop_
_entity.id
_entity.type
_entity.pdbx_description
1 polymer ?
#
loop_
_entity_poly.entity_id
_entity_poly.type
_entity_poly.pdbx_seq_one_letter_code
_entity_poly.pdbx_strand_id
1 'polypeptide(L)'
;MNKYTVRRYLLFVASLFINAFGIAFITKALLGTSPITSVTYVLSLFTPFTMGIWTILLNLLFVVLEPFLMTRKDLKDDLRMYLLQIPISFCFGLFIDFSMFMLSWLQPSAYATQVVVLLVGCVILALGIALEVKANAAMMAGEYFVKTITRRFHGEFGYVKLGFDITLLTIACILSLVFLSDIQGVREGTVVSALLVGPIVHFVSPAYHLFDRWINPPSQQTYTTSTRQTNAIITIAREYGSGGHLLGERLAKELGLKLYDREFIRMAAQRSGIDEQYIVKNEQSIPSFWLKCILSKNSEQPVEASLSADDLLFVSESRIVQELATQGPCIIVGRCADFVLKDHPKAVKVFCYTDLESATIRCVNDYGIPQEEAEAEIRRINRNRIHHYEYYTGQKWGEPHHYHLMLNTGSIGMETACRLVKEVYQSMIQA
;
A
#
# COMPACT_ATOMS: atom_id res chain seq x y z
N MET A 1 -24.72 -17.51 2.66
CA MET A 1 -23.46 -16.77 2.93
C MET A 1 -22.29 -17.67 2.55
N ASN A 2 -21.32 -17.21 1.73
CA ASN A 2 -20.20 -18.04 1.28
C ASN A 2 -19.31 -18.46 2.48
N LYS A 3 -18.80 -19.69 2.50
CA LYS A 3 -18.01 -20.26 3.63
C LYS A 3 -16.83 -19.36 4.01
N TYR A 4 -16.23 -18.70 3.02
CA TYR A 4 -15.11 -17.76 3.21
C TYR A 4 -15.54 -16.40 3.76
N THR A 5 -16.70 -15.90 3.34
CA THR A 5 -17.32 -14.72 3.94
C THR A 5 -17.62 -14.97 5.41
N VAL A 6 -18.19 -16.13 5.76
CA VAL A 6 -18.42 -16.53 7.17
C VAL A 6 -17.10 -16.54 7.94
N ARG A 7 -16.03 -17.12 7.39
CA ARG A 7 -14.69 -17.13 8.02
C ARG A 7 -14.10 -15.74 8.20
N ARG A 8 -14.28 -14.82 7.23
CA ARG A 8 -13.88 -13.41 7.35
C ARG A 8 -14.59 -12.71 8.50
N TYR A 9 -15.91 -12.88 8.60
CA TYR A 9 -16.68 -12.32 9.72
C TYR A 9 -16.31 -12.97 11.06
N LEU A 10 -16.06 -14.28 11.10
CA LEU A 10 -15.60 -14.96 12.32
C LEU A 10 -14.22 -14.46 12.77
N LEU A 11 -13.29 -14.30 11.83
CA LEU A 11 -11.97 -13.73 12.13
C LEU A 11 -12.09 -12.28 12.60
N PHE A 12 -12.97 -11.49 11.97
CA PHE A 12 -13.23 -10.12 12.37
C PHE A 12 -13.81 -10.03 13.79
N VAL A 13 -14.78 -10.89 14.13
CA VAL A 13 -15.31 -10.95 15.51
C VAL A 13 -14.22 -11.39 16.51
N ALA A 14 -13.39 -12.35 16.14
CA ALA A 14 -12.25 -12.76 16.96
C ALA A 14 -11.22 -11.63 17.12
N SER A 15 -10.93 -10.85 16.08
CA SER A 15 -10.01 -9.72 16.15
C SER A 15 -10.59 -8.59 17.01
N LEU A 16 -11.89 -8.31 16.93
CA LEU A 16 -12.57 -7.37 17.82
C LEU A 16 -12.41 -7.76 19.30
N PHE A 17 -12.50 -9.05 19.61
CA PHE A 17 -12.26 -9.54 20.96
C PHE A 17 -10.80 -9.33 21.40
N ILE A 18 -9.84 -9.67 20.54
CA ILE A 18 -8.41 -9.47 20.83
C ILE A 18 -8.10 -7.98 21.03
N ASN A 19 -8.68 -7.10 20.22
CA ASN A 19 -8.57 -5.65 20.38
C ASN A 19 -9.10 -5.18 21.74
N ALA A 20 -10.32 -5.61 22.09
CA ALA A 20 -10.93 -5.29 23.38
C ALA A 20 -10.08 -5.79 24.55
N PHE A 21 -9.48 -6.97 24.41
CA PHE A 21 -8.59 -7.56 25.41
C PHE A 21 -7.28 -6.78 25.55
N GLY A 22 -6.68 -6.36 24.42
CA GLY A 22 -5.50 -5.49 24.41
C GLY A 22 -5.76 -4.13 25.05
N ILE A 23 -6.91 -3.51 24.74
CA ILE A 23 -7.36 -2.26 25.38
C ILE A 23 -7.51 -2.45 26.89
N ALA A 24 -8.16 -3.54 27.33
CA ALA A 24 -8.33 -3.82 28.75
C ALA A 24 -6.98 -4.00 29.47
N PHE A 25 -6.01 -4.68 28.85
CA PHE A 25 -4.64 -4.81 29.36
C PHE A 25 -3.95 -3.45 29.54
N ILE A 26 -4.01 -2.59 28.52
CA ILE A 26 -3.44 -1.24 28.56
C ILE A 26 -4.09 -0.43 29.70
N THR A 27 -5.41 -0.43 29.79
CA THR A 27 -6.15 0.29 30.84
C THR A 27 -5.82 -0.22 32.24
N LYS A 28 -5.67 -1.54 32.41
CA LYS A 28 -5.27 -2.17 33.69
C LYS A 28 -3.82 -1.90 34.08
N ALA A 29 -2.98 -1.42 33.16
CA ALA A 29 -1.62 -0.98 33.49
C ALA A 29 -1.60 0.29 34.34
N LEU A 30 -2.69 1.06 34.42
CA LEU A 30 -2.81 2.32 35.18
C LEU A 30 -1.85 3.45 34.74
N LEU A 31 -1.18 3.26 33.59
CA LEU A 31 -0.32 4.26 32.94
C LEU A 31 -1.06 5.02 31.83
N GLY A 32 -2.38 4.90 31.76
CA GLY A 32 -3.23 5.51 30.74
C GLY A 32 -3.88 4.48 29.82
N THR A 33 -4.62 4.95 28.82
CA THR A 33 -5.31 4.11 27.83
C THR A 33 -4.96 4.53 26.38
N SER A 34 -5.54 3.89 25.36
CA SER A 34 -5.37 4.36 23.97
C SER A 34 -6.11 5.69 23.73
N PRO A 35 -5.72 6.52 22.74
CA PRO A 35 -6.32 7.85 22.54
C PRO A 35 -7.85 7.85 22.42
N ILE A 36 -8.41 6.94 21.62
CA ILE A 36 -9.86 6.82 21.44
C ILE A 36 -10.56 6.37 22.74
N THR A 37 -9.94 5.46 23.47
CA THR A 37 -10.52 4.87 24.68
C THR A 37 -10.28 5.72 25.94
N SER A 38 -9.44 6.75 25.85
CA SER A 38 -9.18 7.70 26.94
C SER A 38 -10.45 8.44 27.34
N VAL A 39 -11.23 8.91 26.37
CA VAL A 39 -12.49 9.61 26.63
C VAL A 39 -13.51 8.69 27.31
N THR A 40 -13.65 7.45 26.83
CA THR A 40 -14.65 6.50 27.35
C THR A 40 -14.27 5.98 28.74
N TYR A 41 -12.97 5.81 28.99
CA TYR A 41 -12.47 5.45 30.32
C TYR A 41 -12.69 6.59 31.32
N VAL A 42 -12.31 7.82 31.00
CA VAL A 42 -12.53 8.98 31.89
C VAL A 42 -14.01 9.16 32.22
N LEU A 43 -14.90 9.06 31.22
CA LEU A 43 -16.34 9.10 31.44
C LEU A 43 -16.82 8.00 32.40
N SER A 44 -16.27 6.80 32.32
CA SER A 44 -16.63 5.69 33.23
C SER A 44 -16.19 5.89 34.68
N LEU A 45 -15.25 6.82 34.97
CA LEU A 45 -14.76 7.06 36.32
C LEU A 45 -15.71 7.90 37.18
N PHE A 46 -16.49 8.79 36.58
CA PHE A 46 -17.40 9.69 37.30
C PHE A 46 -18.88 9.46 36.99
N THR A 47 -19.22 8.49 36.13
CA THR A 47 -20.59 8.15 35.77
C THR A 47 -20.89 6.70 36.13
N PRO A 48 -22.18 6.29 36.29
CA PRO A 48 -22.53 4.93 36.67
C PRO A 48 -22.35 3.89 35.54
N PHE A 49 -21.93 4.32 34.35
CA PHE A 49 -21.80 3.45 33.17
C PHE A 49 -20.38 2.92 33.02
N THR A 50 -20.28 1.68 32.54
CA THR A 50 -19.00 1.02 32.28
C THR A 50 -18.26 1.63 31.08
N MET A 51 -16.97 1.36 30.98
CA MET A 51 -16.14 1.75 29.83
C MET A 51 -16.70 1.19 28.51
N GLY A 52 -17.22 -0.05 28.51
CA GLY A 52 -17.86 -0.67 27.36
C GLY A 52 -19.11 0.08 26.91
N ILE A 53 -20.01 0.46 27.84
CA ILE A 53 -21.20 1.25 27.51
C ILE A 53 -20.82 2.59 26.89
N TRP A 54 -19.86 3.32 27.48
CA TRP A 54 -19.38 4.58 26.90
C TRP A 54 -18.73 4.40 25.53
N THR A 55 -18.06 3.27 25.30
CA THR A 55 -17.51 2.94 23.98
C THR A 55 -18.60 2.71 22.94
N ILE A 56 -19.71 2.06 23.31
CA ILE A 56 -20.88 1.94 22.44
C ILE A 56 -21.45 3.32 22.13
N LEU A 57 -21.68 4.15 23.15
CA LEU A 57 -22.26 5.48 22.98
C LEU A 57 -21.39 6.39 22.10
N LEU A 58 -20.07 6.39 22.32
CA LEU A 58 -19.14 7.18 21.52
C LEU A 58 -19.09 6.71 20.06
N ASN A 59 -19.06 5.39 19.82
CA ASN A 59 -19.10 4.86 18.46
C ASN A 59 -20.42 5.17 17.75
N LEU A 60 -21.56 5.07 18.45
CA LEU A 60 -22.85 5.48 17.90
C LEU A 60 -22.92 6.98 17.62
N LEU A 61 -22.27 7.81 18.45
CA LEU A 61 -22.14 9.24 18.17
C LEU A 61 -21.37 9.48 16.87
N PHE A 62 -20.27 8.76 16.62
CA PHE A 62 -19.55 8.84 15.34
C PHE A 62 -20.46 8.47 14.17
N VAL A 63 -21.16 7.34 14.25
CA VAL A 63 -22.13 6.89 13.22
C VAL A 63 -23.18 7.97 12.95
N VAL A 64 -23.70 8.64 13.98
CA VAL A 64 -24.70 9.73 13.81
C VAL A 64 -24.10 10.98 13.17
N LEU A 65 -22.82 11.27 13.38
CA LEU A 65 -22.14 12.44 12.81
C LEU A 65 -21.70 12.22 11.35
N GLU A 66 -21.50 10.97 10.91
CA GLU A 66 -21.07 10.65 9.54
C GLU A 66 -21.97 11.22 8.43
N PRO A 67 -23.31 11.10 8.47
CA PRO A 67 -24.19 11.64 7.42
C PRO A 67 -24.10 13.15 7.24
N PHE A 68 -23.66 13.90 8.25
CA PHE A 68 -23.45 15.35 8.14
C PHE A 68 -22.19 15.70 7.34
N LEU A 69 -21.25 14.76 7.24
CA LEU A 69 -19.99 14.91 6.51
C LEU A 69 -20.02 14.22 5.14
N MET A 70 -20.96 13.29 4.91
CA MET A 70 -21.10 12.54 3.66
C MET A 70 -22.09 13.16 2.68
N THR A 71 -21.85 12.99 1.38
CA THR A 71 -22.84 13.29 0.34
C THR A 71 -23.87 12.15 0.23
N ARG A 72 -25.09 12.45 -0.27
CA ARG A 72 -26.15 11.42 -0.47
C ARG A 72 -25.75 10.27 -1.39
N LYS A 73 -24.77 10.49 -2.27
CA LYS A 73 -24.20 9.46 -3.15
C LYS A 73 -23.26 8.53 -2.38
N ASP A 74 -22.34 9.10 -1.59
CA ASP A 74 -21.38 8.34 -0.78
C ASP A 74 -22.09 7.45 0.25
N LEU A 75 -23.16 7.97 0.89
CA LEU A 75 -23.93 7.18 1.85
C LEU A 75 -24.63 5.98 1.19
N LYS A 76 -25.06 6.10 -0.07
CA LYS A 76 -25.66 4.98 -0.81
C LYS A 76 -24.62 3.92 -1.16
N ASP A 77 -23.44 4.36 -1.59
CA ASP A 77 -22.35 3.47 -1.99
C ASP A 77 -21.79 2.69 -0.78
N ASP A 78 -21.67 3.37 0.38
CA ASP A 78 -21.10 2.78 1.60
C ASP A 78 -22.15 2.29 2.61
N LEU A 79 -23.45 2.25 2.25
CA LEU A 79 -24.56 1.97 3.16
C LEU A 79 -24.38 0.69 3.99
N ARG A 80 -23.82 -0.37 3.38
CA ARG A 80 -23.55 -1.64 4.07
C ARG A 80 -22.52 -1.49 5.18
N MET A 81 -21.44 -0.76 4.92
CA MET A 81 -20.38 -0.53 5.92
C MET A 81 -20.92 0.34 7.05
N TYR A 82 -21.66 1.41 6.70
CA TYR A 82 -22.35 2.27 7.66
C TYR A 82 -23.27 1.49 8.61
N LEU A 83 -24.16 0.64 8.07
CA LEU A 83 -25.09 -0.14 8.88
C LEU A 83 -24.40 -1.21 9.75
N LEU A 84 -23.28 -1.78 9.28
CA LEU A 84 -22.52 -2.78 10.04
C LEU A 84 -21.83 -2.19 11.27
N GLN A 85 -21.52 -0.89 11.28
CA GLN A 85 -20.86 -0.24 12.43
C GLN A 85 -21.71 -0.33 13.71
N ILE A 86 -23.04 -0.27 13.61
CA ILE A 86 -23.95 -0.32 14.76
C ILE A 86 -23.79 -1.64 15.53
N PRO A 87 -24.06 -2.84 14.95
CA PRO A 87 -23.92 -4.11 15.67
C PRO A 87 -22.48 -4.37 16.11
N ILE A 88 -21.48 -3.93 15.34
CA ILE A 88 -20.07 -4.04 15.70
C ILE A 88 -19.75 -3.23 16.96
N SER A 89 -20.30 -2.02 17.07
CA SER A 89 -20.08 -1.15 18.22
C SER A 89 -20.61 -1.78 19.50
N PHE A 90 -21.82 -2.36 19.46
CA PHE A 90 -22.39 -3.11 20.58
C PHE A 90 -21.52 -4.31 20.97
N CYS A 91 -21.10 -5.12 19.98
CA CYS A 91 -20.27 -6.29 20.21
C CYS A 91 -18.91 -5.90 20.83
N PHE A 92 -18.28 -4.85 20.32
CA PHE A 92 -16.99 -4.36 20.78
C PHE A 92 -17.06 -3.82 22.21
N GLY A 93 -18.09 -3.03 22.55
CA GLY A 93 -18.29 -2.54 23.91
C GLY A 93 -18.50 -3.66 24.93
N LEU A 94 -19.30 -4.68 24.60
CA LEU A 94 -19.49 -5.86 25.45
C LEU A 94 -18.18 -6.64 25.64
N PHE A 95 -17.36 -6.77 24.59
CA PHE A 95 -16.04 -7.41 24.70
C PHE A 95 -15.07 -6.63 25.58
N ILE A 96 -15.14 -5.30 25.60
CA ILE A 96 -14.32 -4.48 26.52
C ILE A 96 -14.69 -4.79 27.96
N ASP A 97 -15.98 -4.73 28.31
CA ASP A 97 -16.42 -4.99 29.69
C ASP A 97 -16.10 -6.43 30.13
N PHE A 98 -16.33 -7.40 29.24
CA PHE A 98 -15.95 -8.78 29.49
C PHE A 98 -14.44 -8.96 29.68
N SER A 99 -13.62 -8.28 28.88
CA SER A 99 -12.16 -8.31 29.02
C SER A 99 -11.69 -7.66 30.31
N MET A 100 -12.30 -6.53 30.70
CA MET A 100 -12.04 -5.85 31.97
C MET A 100 -12.41 -6.72 33.18
N PHE A 101 -13.50 -7.49 33.07
CA PHE A 101 -13.89 -8.48 34.07
C PHE A 101 -12.89 -9.65 34.15
N MET A 102 -12.49 -10.21 33.00
CA MET A 102 -11.49 -11.29 32.94
C MET A 102 -10.14 -10.87 33.53
N LEU A 103 -9.76 -9.60 33.41
CA LEU A 103 -8.53 -9.04 33.95
C LEU A 103 -8.70 -8.37 35.33
N SER A 104 -9.78 -8.71 36.05
CA SER A 104 -10.01 -8.21 37.41
C SER A 104 -8.89 -8.59 38.39
N TRP A 105 -8.23 -9.73 38.17
CA TRP A 105 -7.10 -10.21 38.97
C TRP A 105 -5.78 -9.47 38.68
N LEU A 106 -5.69 -8.73 37.57
CA LEU A 106 -4.48 -8.04 37.16
C LEU A 106 -4.42 -6.63 37.78
N GLN A 107 -3.68 -6.52 38.89
CA GLN A 107 -3.46 -5.26 39.61
C GLN A 107 -1.96 -4.98 39.80
N PRO A 108 -1.29 -4.36 38.82
CA PRO A 108 0.14 -4.07 38.92
C PRO A 108 0.40 -2.94 39.93
N SER A 109 1.07 -3.27 41.04
CA SER A 109 1.40 -2.33 42.12
C SER A 109 2.73 -1.58 41.90
N ALA A 110 3.71 -2.24 41.28
CA ALA A 110 5.01 -1.65 41.00
C ALA A 110 5.06 -1.02 39.60
N TYR A 111 5.68 0.16 39.47
CA TYR A 111 5.78 0.88 38.20
C TYR A 111 6.38 0.03 37.06
N ALA A 112 7.42 -0.76 37.35
CA ALA A 112 8.01 -1.68 36.36
C ALA A 112 6.99 -2.72 35.85
N THR A 113 6.15 -3.26 36.73
CA THR A 113 5.08 -4.20 36.34
C THR A 113 4.00 -3.52 35.51
N GLN A 114 3.69 -2.25 35.79
CA GLN A 114 2.75 -1.45 35.01
C GLN A 114 3.28 -1.26 33.57
N VAL A 115 4.56 -0.93 33.41
CA VAL A 115 5.20 -0.81 32.08
C VAL A 115 5.17 -2.14 31.32
N VAL A 116 5.48 -3.26 31.98
CA VAL A 116 5.44 -4.59 31.34
C VAL A 116 4.02 -4.92 30.88
N VAL A 117 3.02 -4.71 31.73
CA VAL A 117 1.60 -4.96 31.40
C VAL A 117 1.15 -4.06 30.24
N LEU A 118 1.56 -2.80 30.22
CA LEU A 118 1.32 -1.88 29.12
C LEU A 118 1.91 -2.40 27.80
N LEU A 119 3.18 -2.82 27.80
CA LEU A 119 3.85 -3.32 26.60
C LEU A 119 3.20 -4.60 26.08
N VAL A 120 2.83 -5.52 26.97
CA VAL A 120 2.06 -6.73 26.61
C VAL A 120 0.73 -6.34 25.99
N GLY A 121 0.02 -5.38 26.59
CA GLY A 121 -1.23 -4.83 26.05
C GLY A 121 -1.07 -4.25 24.65
N CYS A 122 -0.01 -3.47 24.40
CA CYS A 122 0.31 -2.92 23.08
C CYS A 122 0.53 -4.01 22.03
N VAL A 123 1.21 -5.10 22.38
CA VAL A 123 1.44 -6.23 21.46
C VAL A 123 0.14 -6.97 21.15
N ILE A 124 -0.69 -7.25 22.17
CA ILE A 124 -2.00 -7.89 21.99
C ILE A 124 -2.90 -7.01 21.11
N LEU A 125 -2.96 -5.71 21.39
CA LEU A 125 -3.75 -4.76 20.62
C LEU A 125 -3.27 -4.69 19.16
N ALA A 126 -1.96 -4.64 18.93
CA ALA A 126 -1.39 -4.64 17.59
C ALA A 126 -1.70 -5.94 16.80
N LEU A 127 -1.66 -7.10 17.48
CA LEU A 127 -2.09 -8.38 16.91
C LEU A 127 -3.57 -8.35 16.50
N GLY A 128 -4.43 -7.82 17.37
CA GLY A 128 -5.85 -7.65 17.07
C GLY A 128 -6.09 -6.76 15.85
N ILE A 129 -5.47 -5.58 15.80
CA ILE A 129 -5.61 -4.62 14.69
C ILE A 129 -5.12 -5.25 13.39
N ALA A 130 -3.99 -5.97 13.41
CA ALA A 130 -3.48 -6.63 12.21
C ALA A 130 -4.44 -7.71 11.68
N LEU A 131 -5.06 -8.50 12.57
CA LEU A 131 -6.06 -9.50 12.20
C LEU A 131 -7.37 -8.86 11.71
N GLU A 132 -7.77 -7.73 12.29
CA GLU A 132 -8.93 -6.94 11.87
C GLU A 132 -8.77 -6.43 10.44
N VAL A 133 -7.64 -5.77 10.18
CA VAL A 133 -7.25 -5.30 8.83
C VAL A 133 -7.23 -6.47 7.85
N LYS A 134 -6.75 -7.64 8.28
CA LYS A 134 -6.72 -8.84 7.44
C LYS A 134 -8.11 -9.41 7.13
N ALA A 135 -9.03 -9.38 8.09
CA ALA A 135 -10.39 -9.88 7.89
C ALA A 135 -11.15 -9.07 6.82
N ASN A 136 -10.87 -7.76 6.75
CA ASN A 136 -11.45 -6.81 5.79
C ASN A 136 -12.97 -7.02 5.64
N ALA A 137 -13.67 -7.21 6.77
CA ALA A 137 -15.10 -7.52 6.79
C ALA A 137 -15.94 -6.26 7.03
N ALA A 138 -15.45 -5.38 7.90
CA ALA A 138 -16.04 -4.10 8.23
C ALA A 138 -14.96 -3.18 8.82
N MET A 139 -15.29 -1.91 9.03
CA MET A 139 -14.44 -0.91 9.68
C MET A 139 -15.06 -0.50 11.01
N MET A 140 -14.24 -0.24 12.02
CA MET A 140 -14.70 0.27 13.30
C MET A 140 -15.15 1.73 13.18
N ALA A 141 -16.14 2.15 13.97
CA ALA A 141 -16.79 3.46 13.81
C ALA A 141 -15.81 4.64 13.90
N GLY A 142 -14.89 4.63 14.88
CA GLY A 142 -13.87 5.67 14.99
C GLY A 142 -12.97 5.79 13.75
N GLU A 143 -12.58 4.66 13.14
CA GLU A 143 -11.77 4.69 11.92
C GLU A 143 -12.56 5.16 10.71
N TYR A 144 -13.83 4.77 10.63
CA TYR A 144 -14.70 5.14 9.51
C TYR A 144 -15.07 6.62 9.54
N PHE A 145 -15.26 7.18 10.74
CA PHE A 145 -15.44 8.60 10.95
C PHE A 145 -14.22 9.40 10.48
N VAL A 146 -13.01 8.97 10.84
CA VAL A 146 -11.76 9.58 10.34
C VAL A 146 -11.68 9.52 8.81
N LYS A 147 -12.01 8.37 8.20
CA LYS A 147 -12.07 8.21 6.74
C LYS A 147 -13.08 9.19 6.11
N THR A 148 -14.21 9.40 6.77
CA THR A 148 -15.25 10.32 6.30
C THR A 148 -14.79 11.78 6.37
N ILE A 149 -14.13 12.19 7.45
CA ILE A 149 -13.51 13.53 7.58
C ILE A 149 -12.45 13.72 6.50
N THR A 150 -11.57 12.74 6.33
CA THR A 150 -10.50 12.73 5.32
C THR A 150 -11.06 12.98 3.92
N ARG A 151 -12.12 12.25 3.54
CA ARG A 151 -12.81 12.41 2.25
C ARG A 151 -13.45 13.79 2.09
N ARG A 152 -14.02 14.35 3.15
CA ARG A 152 -14.72 15.64 3.12
C ARG A 152 -13.76 16.83 2.98
N PHE A 153 -12.64 16.77 3.69
CA PHE A 153 -11.65 17.85 3.76
C PHE A 153 -10.45 17.66 2.83
N HIS A 154 -10.40 16.54 2.09
CA HIS A 154 -9.27 16.18 1.22
C HIS A 154 -7.92 16.22 1.96
N GLY A 155 -7.94 15.84 3.25
CA GLY A 155 -6.72 15.71 4.07
C GLY A 155 -6.10 14.32 3.89
N GLU A 156 -4.88 14.12 4.38
CA GLU A 156 -4.27 12.80 4.41
C GLU A 156 -4.78 12.00 5.62
N PHE A 157 -5.16 10.74 5.42
CA PHE A 157 -5.77 9.91 6.47
C PHE A 157 -4.93 9.85 7.75
N GLY A 158 -3.60 9.77 7.63
CA GLY A 158 -2.67 9.73 8.77
C GLY A 158 -2.73 11.00 9.63
N TYR A 159 -2.65 12.18 9.02
CA TYR A 159 -2.73 13.45 9.75
C TYR A 159 -4.13 13.71 10.31
N VAL A 160 -5.18 13.35 9.58
CA VAL A 160 -6.57 13.47 10.06
C VAL A 160 -6.80 12.52 11.25
N LYS A 161 -6.27 11.29 11.20
CA LYS A 161 -6.31 10.34 12.33
C LYS A 161 -5.57 10.88 13.54
N LEU A 162 -4.35 11.39 13.35
CA LEU A 162 -3.57 11.97 14.42
C LEU A 162 -4.28 13.16 15.05
N GLY A 163 -4.84 14.06 14.24
CA GLY A 163 -5.62 15.20 14.73
C GLY A 163 -6.88 14.77 15.49
N PHE A 164 -7.58 13.75 15.00
CA PHE A 164 -8.72 13.16 15.68
C PHE A 164 -8.35 12.54 17.04
N ASP A 165 -7.27 11.75 17.09
CA ASP A 165 -6.76 11.14 18.31
C ASP A 165 -6.32 12.19 19.34
N ILE A 166 -5.64 13.27 18.90
CA ILE A 166 -5.28 14.42 19.75
C ILE A 166 -6.53 15.13 20.27
N THR A 167 -7.57 15.26 19.44
CA THR A 167 -8.84 15.91 19.84
C THR A 167 -9.52 15.10 20.94
N LEU A 168 -9.62 13.77 20.79
CA LEU A 168 -10.18 12.89 21.82
C LEU A 168 -9.33 12.92 23.10
N LEU A 169 -8.00 12.87 22.98
CA LEU A 169 -7.11 12.96 24.13
C LEU A 169 -7.30 14.26 24.91
N THR A 170 -7.42 15.38 24.19
CA THR A 170 -7.66 16.71 24.78
C THR A 170 -9.01 16.75 25.50
N ILE A 171 -10.06 16.20 24.88
CA ILE A 171 -11.39 16.09 25.50
C ILE A 171 -11.32 15.25 26.78
N ALA A 172 -10.60 14.12 26.77
CA ALA A 172 -10.42 13.27 27.95
C ALA A 172 -9.73 14.03 29.09
N CYS A 173 -8.67 14.78 28.80
CA CYS A 173 -7.98 15.62 29.78
C CYS A 173 -8.90 16.70 30.36
N ILE A 174 -9.68 17.39 29.52
CA ILE A 174 -10.62 18.43 29.97
C ILE A 174 -11.69 17.81 30.87
N LEU A 175 -12.31 16.70 30.47
CA LEU A 175 -13.32 16.00 31.27
C LEU A 175 -12.75 15.54 32.62
N SER A 176 -11.53 15.00 32.62
CA SER A 176 -10.89 14.56 33.85
C SER A 176 -10.63 15.73 34.81
N LEU A 177 -10.10 16.85 34.31
CA LEU A 177 -9.86 18.04 35.14
C LEU A 177 -11.16 18.64 35.69
N VAL A 178 -12.21 18.71 34.88
CA VAL A 178 -13.49 19.33 35.28
C VAL A 178 -14.24 18.47 36.32
N PHE A 179 -14.28 17.14 36.13
CA PHE A 179 -15.14 16.27 36.94
C PHE A 179 -14.39 15.50 38.04
N LEU A 180 -13.09 15.24 37.87
CA LEU A 180 -12.27 14.47 38.83
C LEU A 180 -11.25 15.34 39.56
N SER A 181 -11.06 16.61 39.15
CA SER A 181 -10.06 17.54 39.71
C SER A 181 -8.60 17.05 39.63
N ASP A 182 -8.33 16.01 38.83
CA ASP A 182 -7.02 15.42 38.58
C ASP A 182 -7.01 14.79 37.17
N ILE A 183 -5.83 14.54 36.59
CA ILE A 183 -5.68 13.88 35.28
C ILE A 183 -5.62 12.36 35.49
N GLN A 184 -6.78 11.73 35.41
CA GLN A 184 -6.96 10.29 35.49
C GLN A 184 -7.19 9.73 34.08
N GLY A 185 -6.69 8.54 33.80
CA GLY A 185 -6.90 7.85 32.51
C GLY A 185 -6.00 8.28 31.36
N VAL A 186 -5.36 9.45 31.43
CA VAL A 186 -4.35 9.92 30.46
C VAL A 186 -3.01 10.12 31.15
N ARG A 187 -2.01 9.36 30.74
CA ARG A 187 -0.68 9.34 31.35
C ARG A 187 0.37 8.98 30.29
N GLU A 188 1.63 8.83 30.69
CA GLU A 188 2.75 8.51 29.79
C GLU A 188 2.50 7.26 28.95
N GLY A 189 1.78 6.27 29.48
CA GLY A 189 1.41 5.05 28.78
C GLY A 189 0.45 5.25 27.60
N THR A 190 -0.37 6.31 27.62
CA THR A 190 -1.19 6.70 26.46
C THR A 190 -0.31 7.11 25.29
N VAL A 191 0.71 7.92 25.54
CA VAL A 191 1.69 8.33 24.50
C VAL A 191 2.49 7.12 24.02
N VAL A 192 2.97 6.27 24.94
CA VAL A 192 3.69 5.04 24.60
C VAL A 192 2.83 4.12 23.73
N SER A 193 1.56 3.93 24.06
CA SER A 193 0.66 3.07 23.26
C SER A 193 0.39 3.66 21.88
N ALA A 194 0.19 4.98 21.76
CA ALA A 194 -0.03 5.65 20.49
C ALA A 194 1.19 5.53 19.55
N LEU A 195 2.41 5.59 20.09
CA LEU A 195 3.64 5.48 19.31
C LEU A 195 4.07 4.05 18.99
N LEU A 196 3.81 3.08 19.89
CA LEU A 196 4.28 1.70 19.72
C LEU A 196 3.33 0.80 18.92
N VAL A 197 2.01 0.97 19.05
CA VAL A 197 1.04 0.05 18.44
C VAL A 197 1.19 0.01 16.92
N GLY A 198 1.34 1.16 16.26
CA GLY A 198 1.51 1.23 14.80
C GLY A 198 2.72 0.44 14.26
N PRO A 199 3.95 0.71 14.74
CA PRO A 199 5.14 -0.06 14.37
C PRO A 199 5.01 -1.56 14.65
N ILE A 200 4.40 -1.95 15.77
CA ILE A 200 4.18 -3.38 16.09
C ILE A 200 3.21 -4.01 15.09
N VAL A 201 2.10 -3.35 14.74
CA VAL A 201 1.17 -3.85 13.70
C VAL A 201 1.93 -4.15 12.40
N HIS A 202 2.80 -3.23 11.97
CA HIS A 202 3.61 -3.43 10.77
C HIS A 202 4.61 -4.58 10.91
N PHE A 203 5.27 -4.71 12.06
CA PHE A 203 6.21 -5.79 12.32
C PHE A 203 5.55 -7.18 12.31
N VAL A 204 4.34 -7.32 12.85
CA VAL A 204 3.66 -8.62 12.91
C VAL A 204 2.84 -8.92 11.64
N SER A 205 2.52 -7.91 10.82
CA SER A 205 1.79 -8.06 9.55
C SER A 205 2.29 -9.19 8.62
N PRO A 206 3.61 -9.45 8.46
CA PRO A 206 4.12 -10.56 7.67
C PRO A 206 3.78 -11.96 8.22
N ALA A 207 3.61 -12.12 9.54
CA ALA A 207 3.39 -13.43 10.16
C ALA A 207 1.99 -14.02 9.87
N TYR A 208 1.02 -13.18 9.49
CA TYR A 208 -0.37 -13.61 9.29
C TYR A 208 -0.67 -14.15 7.88
N HIS A 209 0.34 -14.29 7.02
CA HIS A 209 0.21 -15.00 5.73
C HIS A 209 -0.29 -16.45 5.90
N LEU A 210 -0.12 -17.03 7.09
CA LEU A 210 -0.68 -18.35 7.44
C LEU A 210 -2.21 -18.40 7.34
N PHE A 211 -2.90 -17.29 7.62
CA PHE A 211 -4.35 -17.23 7.57
C PHE A 211 -4.90 -16.95 6.16
N ASP A 212 -4.04 -16.58 5.18
CA ASP A 212 -4.46 -16.34 3.79
C ASP A 212 -5.20 -17.52 3.19
N ARG A 213 -4.72 -18.74 3.47
CA ARG A 213 -5.29 -19.99 2.95
C ARG A 213 -6.63 -20.36 3.59
N TRP A 214 -6.95 -19.78 4.74
CA TRP A 214 -8.16 -20.10 5.51
C TRP A 214 -9.30 -19.11 5.23
N ILE A 215 -8.96 -17.82 5.19
CA ILE A 215 -9.89 -16.70 5.08
C ILE A 215 -10.32 -16.47 3.63
N ASN A 216 -9.37 -16.56 2.71
CA ASN A 216 -9.67 -16.42 1.30
C ASN A 216 -10.15 -17.76 0.75
N PRO A 217 -11.11 -17.78 -0.20
CA PRO A 217 -11.24 -18.93 -1.07
C PRO A 217 -9.84 -19.24 -1.65
N PRO A 218 -9.43 -20.52 -1.79
CA PRO A 218 -8.40 -20.83 -2.76
C PRO A 218 -8.89 -20.19 -4.03
N SER A 219 -8.16 -19.17 -4.50
CA SER A 219 -8.66 -18.14 -5.40
C SER A 219 -9.73 -18.69 -6.33
N GLN A 220 -11.00 -18.36 -6.09
CA GLN A 220 -11.90 -18.17 -7.21
C GLN A 220 -11.37 -16.90 -7.86
N GLN A 221 -10.29 -17.07 -8.64
CA GLN A 221 -10.22 -16.40 -9.91
C GLN A 221 -11.63 -16.60 -10.47
N THR A 222 -12.32 -15.50 -10.79
CA THR A 222 -13.34 -15.60 -11.81
C THR A 222 -12.60 -16.04 -13.06
N TYR A 223 -12.37 -17.35 -13.16
CA TYR A 223 -12.25 -18.04 -14.40
C TYR A 223 -13.61 -17.79 -15.05
N THR A 224 -13.74 -16.67 -15.76
CA THR A 224 -14.20 -16.87 -17.12
C THR A 224 -13.33 -17.99 -17.65
N THR A 225 -13.96 -19.13 -17.91
CA THR A 225 -13.35 -20.31 -18.52
C THR A 225 -12.90 -19.92 -19.93
N SER A 226 -11.88 -19.08 -19.97
CA SER A 226 -10.91 -18.97 -21.01
C SER A 226 -9.67 -19.50 -20.32
N THR A 227 -9.17 -20.63 -20.80
CA THR A 227 -7.79 -21.07 -20.63
C THR A 227 -6.85 -19.89 -20.94
N ARG A 228 -6.63 -18.98 -20.00
CA ARG A 228 -5.70 -17.87 -20.19
C ARG A 228 -4.31 -18.42 -19.93
N GLN A 229 -3.68 -18.88 -21.02
CA GLN A 229 -2.24 -18.92 -21.16
C GLN A 229 -1.64 -17.72 -20.42
N THR A 230 -0.64 -17.96 -19.57
CA THR A 230 0.16 -16.88 -19.01
C THR A 230 0.73 -16.08 -20.18
N ASN A 231 0.44 -14.77 -20.23
CA ASN A 231 0.81 -13.95 -21.38
C ASN A 231 2.34 -13.88 -21.48
N ALA A 232 2.92 -14.21 -22.62
CA ALA A 232 4.35 -13.98 -22.81
C ALA A 232 4.59 -12.47 -23.06
N ILE A 233 5.50 -11.88 -22.30
CA ILE A 233 5.79 -10.43 -22.31
C ILE A 233 7.25 -10.21 -22.72
N ILE A 234 7.53 -9.19 -23.53
CA ILE A 234 8.89 -8.76 -23.85
C ILE A 234 9.14 -7.40 -23.20
N THR A 235 10.15 -7.28 -22.35
CA THR A 235 10.60 -5.99 -21.79
C THR A 235 11.90 -5.57 -22.44
N ILE A 236 12.00 -4.33 -22.92
CA ILE A 236 13.20 -3.79 -23.56
C ILE A 236 13.75 -2.60 -22.76
N ALA A 237 14.84 -2.84 -22.03
CA ALA A 237 15.72 -1.81 -21.50
C ALA A 237 16.76 -1.44 -22.57
N ARG A 238 17.25 -0.19 -22.58
CA ARG A 238 18.10 0.28 -23.67
C ARG A 238 18.90 1.54 -23.37
N GLU A 239 20.11 1.59 -23.89
CA GLU A 239 20.89 2.83 -24.04
C GLU A 239 20.27 3.73 -25.11
N TYR A 240 20.47 5.04 -24.99
CA TYR A 240 20.12 6.00 -26.02
C TYR A 240 21.04 5.81 -27.23
N GLY A 241 20.49 5.90 -28.45
CA GLY A 241 21.23 5.61 -29.69
C GLY A 241 21.35 4.11 -30.04
N SER A 242 21.01 3.18 -29.14
CA SER A 242 20.99 1.73 -29.46
C SER A 242 19.87 1.32 -30.43
N GLY A 243 18.82 2.13 -30.56
CA GLY A 243 17.61 1.77 -31.31
C GLY A 243 16.80 0.64 -30.70
N GLY A 244 16.89 0.41 -29.38
CA GLY A 244 16.00 -0.54 -28.69
C GLY A 244 14.50 -0.24 -28.86
N HIS A 245 14.12 1.02 -29.13
CA HIS A 245 12.72 1.34 -29.47
C HIS A 245 12.34 0.82 -30.86
N LEU A 246 13.18 1.03 -31.87
CA LEU A 246 13.00 0.49 -33.22
C LEU A 246 12.92 -1.04 -33.21
N LEU A 247 13.71 -1.70 -32.35
CA LEU A 247 13.60 -3.14 -32.12
C LEU A 247 12.22 -3.52 -31.61
N GLY A 248 11.68 -2.78 -30.64
CA GLY A 248 10.34 -2.98 -30.11
C GLY A 248 9.24 -2.81 -31.16
N GLU A 249 9.32 -1.77 -32.00
CA GLU A 249 8.37 -1.54 -33.10
C GLU A 249 8.39 -2.67 -34.13
N ARG A 250 9.59 -3.13 -34.51
CA ARG A 250 9.74 -4.25 -35.45
C ARG A 250 9.19 -5.54 -34.87
N LEU A 251 9.53 -5.85 -33.62
CA LEU A 251 8.99 -7.02 -32.91
C LEU A 251 7.46 -6.96 -32.81
N ALA A 252 6.90 -5.79 -32.50
CA ALA A 252 5.46 -5.58 -32.42
C ALA A 252 4.77 -5.90 -33.75
N LYS A 253 5.34 -5.40 -34.86
CA LYS A 253 4.85 -5.66 -36.21
C LYS A 253 4.97 -7.13 -36.61
N GLU A 254 6.10 -7.77 -36.31
CA GLU A 254 6.36 -9.17 -36.70
C GLU A 254 5.60 -10.20 -35.87
N LEU A 255 5.38 -9.93 -34.58
CA LEU A 255 4.69 -10.83 -33.66
C LEU A 255 3.19 -10.51 -33.55
N GLY A 256 2.73 -9.40 -34.13
CA GLY A 256 1.35 -8.92 -33.99
C GLY A 256 1.01 -8.50 -32.55
N LEU A 257 2.00 -8.00 -31.80
CA LEU A 257 1.85 -7.61 -30.40
C LEU A 257 1.72 -6.10 -30.24
N LYS A 258 1.04 -5.66 -29.17
CA LYS A 258 1.00 -4.24 -28.81
C LYS A 258 2.34 -3.80 -28.21
N LEU A 259 2.82 -2.64 -28.65
CA LEU A 259 3.99 -1.95 -28.08
C LEU A 259 3.52 -0.87 -27.11
N TYR A 260 4.08 -0.87 -25.91
CA TYR A 260 3.85 0.14 -24.89
C TYR A 260 5.18 0.83 -24.55
N ASP A 261 5.23 2.14 -24.77
CA ASP A 261 6.40 2.95 -24.48
C ASP A 261 6.16 3.91 -23.32
N ARG A 262 7.13 4.82 -23.08
CA ARG A 262 7.04 5.80 -22.00
C ARG A 262 5.81 6.71 -22.14
N GLU A 263 5.49 7.17 -23.35
CA GLU A 263 4.43 8.16 -23.56
C GLU A 263 3.06 7.53 -23.33
N PHE A 264 2.84 6.34 -23.87
CA PHE A 264 1.60 5.60 -23.63
C PHE A 264 1.38 5.31 -22.14
N ILE A 265 2.41 4.81 -21.45
CA ILE A 265 2.30 4.46 -20.03
C ILE A 265 2.07 5.72 -19.19
N ARG A 266 2.77 6.82 -19.49
CA ARG A 266 2.57 8.10 -18.81
C ARG A 266 1.15 8.65 -19.03
N MET A 267 0.63 8.61 -20.26
CA MET A 267 -0.74 9.05 -20.55
C MET A 267 -1.78 8.18 -19.84
N ALA A 268 -1.59 6.86 -19.80
CA ALA A 268 -2.45 5.96 -19.05
C ALA A 268 -2.41 6.27 -17.54
N ALA A 269 -1.24 6.63 -17.00
CA ALA A 269 -1.07 7.04 -15.61
C ALA A 269 -1.79 8.36 -15.31
N GLN A 270 -1.63 9.36 -16.17
CA GLN A 270 -2.27 10.67 -16.00
C GLN A 270 -3.80 10.58 -16.09
N ARG A 271 -4.33 9.77 -17.01
CA ARG A 271 -5.78 9.54 -17.14
C ARG A 271 -6.40 8.78 -15.96
N SER A 272 -5.59 8.11 -15.15
CA SER A 272 -6.06 7.42 -13.94
C SER A 272 -6.36 8.36 -12.76
N GLY A 273 -6.20 9.68 -12.94
CA GLY A 273 -6.76 10.70 -12.04
C GLY A 273 -5.76 11.35 -11.08
N ILE A 274 -4.50 11.50 -11.48
CA ILE A 274 -3.50 12.21 -10.67
C ILE A 274 -3.35 13.63 -11.24
N ASP A 275 -3.82 14.62 -10.47
CA ASP A 275 -3.84 16.04 -10.82
C ASP A 275 -2.40 16.60 -10.94
N GLU A 276 -2.05 17.14 -12.10
CA GLU A 276 -0.72 17.69 -12.41
C GLU A 276 -0.34 18.89 -11.51
N GLN A 277 -1.31 19.53 -10.85
CA GLN A 277 -1.02 20.65 -9.95
C GLN A 277 -0.52 20.22 -8.55
N TYR A 278 -0.70 18.95 -8.17
CA TYR A 278 -0.15 18.39 -6.94
C TYR A 278 1.34 18.01 -7.08
N ILE A 279 1.82 17.85 -8.32
CA ILE A 279 3.15 17.36 -8.71
C ILE A 279 4.27 18.38 -8.42
N VAL A 280 3.96 19.68 -8.38
CA VAL A 280 5.00 20.73 -8.33
C VAL A 280 5.32 21.19 -6.91
N LYS A 281 4.56 20.77 -5.88
CA LYS A 281 4.63 21.38 -4.54
C LYS A 281 5.28 20.57 -3.42
N ASN A 282 5.64 19.30 -3.63
CA ASN A 282 6.25 18.48 -2.57
C ASN A 282 7.36 17.56 -3.15
N GLU A 283 8.60 18.04 -3.09
CA GLU A 283 9.81 17.25 -3.36
C GLU A 283 10.40 16.73 -2.05
N GLN A 284 10.24 15.44 -1.75
CA GLN A 284 11.16 14.70 -0.86
C GLN A 284 11.27 13.24 -1.32
N SER A 285 12.51 12.77 -1.48
CA SER A 285 12.87 11.46 -2.03
C SER A 285 12.72 10.33 -1.01
N ILE A 286 12.21 9.17 -1.45
CA ILE A 286 12.16 7.94 -0.64
C ILE A 286 13.33 6.99 -0.99
N PRO A 287 14.00 6.37 0.01
CA PRO A 287 14.97 5.30 -0.24
C PRO A 287 14.38 4.05 -0.93
N SER A 288 15.15 3.48 -1.87
CA SER A 288 14.85 2.35 -2.77
C SER A 288 14.22 1.08 -2.15
N PHE A 289 14.38 0.86 -0.84
CA PHE A 289 13.79 -0.27 -0.11
C PHE A 289 12.25 -0.17 0.02
N TRP A 290 11.70 1.05 0.14
CA TRP A 290 10.26 1.27 0.33
C TRP A 290 9.44 1.08 -0.95
N LEU A 291 10.03 1.42 -2.11
CA LEU A 291 9.46 1.16 -3.43
C LEU A 291 9.27 -0.34 -3.69
N LYS A 292 10.22 -1.16 -3.24
CA LYS A 292 10.13 -2.62 -3.33
C LYS A 292 8.93 -3.15 -2.54
N CYS A 293 8.57 -2.54 -1.40
CA CYS A 293 7.41 -2.91 -0.61
C CYS A 293 6.08 -2.55 -1.28
N ILE A 294 6.02 -1.40 -1.97
CA ILE A 294 4.84 -0.94 -2.72
C ILE A 294 4.55 -1.85 -3.93
N LEU A 295 5.60 -2.33 -4.61
CA LEU A 295 5.47 -3.18 -5.80
C LEU A 295 5.18 -4.65 -5.49
N SER A 296 5.45 -5.11 -4.26
CA SER A 296 5.46 -6.55 -3.94
C SER A 296 4.11 -7.13 -3.52
N LYS A 297 2.99 -6.37 -3.48
CA LYS A 297 1.68 -6.94 -3.09
C LYS A 297 0.48 -6.30 -3.81
N ASN A 298 -0.39 -7.18 -4.34
CA ASN A 298 -1.78 -6.90 -4.73
C ASN A 298 -2.64 -6.52 -3.51
N SER A 299 -2.36 -5.39 -2.87
CA SER A 299 -3.25 -4.81 -1.86
C SER A 299 -4.01 -3.64 -2.45
N GLU A 300 -5.32 -3.80 -2.59
CA GLU A 300 -6.31 -2.77 -2.96
C GLU A 300 -6.47 -1.68 -1.88
N GLN A 301 -5.36 -1.18 -1.30
CA GLN A 301 -5.38 -0.04 -0.39
C GLN A 301 -4.86 1.23 -1.09
N PRO A 302 -5.46 2.41 -0.82
CA PRO A 302 -4.99 3.67 -1.35
C PRO A 302 -3.57 3.92 -0.85
N VAL A 303 -2.66 4.18 -1.78
CA VAL A 303 -1.30 4.62 -1.48
C VAL A 303 -1.39 6.10 -1.23
N GLU A 304 -1.37 6.54 0.02
CA GLU A 304 -1.32 7.97 0.33
C GLU A 304 -0.26 8.29 1.39
N ALA A 305 0.50 9.34 1.04
CA ALA A 305 1.35 10.20 1.85
C ALA A 305 2.76 9.73 2.23
N SER A 306 3.69 9.90 1.28
CA SER A 306 5.13 10.22 1.51
C SER A 306 5.95 10.23 0.20
N LEU A 307 5.31 10.02 -0.95
CA LEU A 307 5.98 9.94 -2.24
C LEU A 307 6.21 11.34 -2.84
N SER A 308 7.43 11.63 -3.30
CA SER A 308 7.61 12.75 -4.24
C SER A 308 6.73 12.54 -5.47
N ALA A 309 6.46 13.61 -6.22
CA ALA A 309 5.67 13.49 -7.44
C ALA A 309 6.27 12.50 -8.45
N ASP A 310 7.61 12.42 -8.50
CA ASP A 310 8.34 11.43 -9.30
C ASP A 310 8.14 9.99 -8.77
N ASP A 311 8.13 9.80 -7.45
CA ASP A 311 7.89 8.48 -6.85
C ASP A 311 6.44 8.01 -7.08
N LEU A 312 5.46 8.91 -6.98
CA LEU A 312 4.06 8.62 -7.28
C LEU A 312 3.88 8.27 -8.77
N LEU A 313 4.54 9.02 -9.65
CA LEU A 313 4.56 8.72 -11.08
C LEU A 313 5.13 7.33 -11.33
N PHE A 314 6.27 6.99 -10.73
CA PHE A 314 6.88 5.67 -10.88
C PHE A 314 5.98 4.53 -10.37
N VAL A 315 5.34 4.70 -9.20
CA VAL A 315 4.38 3.71 -8.66
C VAL A 315 3.20 3.52 -9.61
N SER A 316 2.70 4.60 -10.20
CA SER A 316 1.59 4.58 -11.15
C SER A 316 1.97 3.91 -12.47
N GLU A 317 3.13 4.26 -13.02
CA GLU A 317 3.70 3.61 -14.21
C GLU A 317 3.90 2.10 -13.98
N SER A 318 4.40 1.71 -12.79
CA SER A 318 4.63 0.31 -12.45
C SER A 318 3.33 -0.51 -12.34
N ARG A 319 2.26 0.08 -11.77
CA ARG A 319 0.93 -0.55 -11.74
C ARG A 319 0.38 -0.77 -13.14
N ILE A 320 0.55 0.21 -14.03
CA ILE A 320 0.14 0.07 -15.43
C ILE A 320 0.92 -1.03 -16.12
N VAL A 321 2.24 -1.12 -15.91
CA VAL A 321 3.06 -2.22 -16.45
C VAL A 321 2.53 -3.59 -16.01
N GLN A 322 2.18 -3.74 -14.72
CA GLN A 322 1.57 -4.98 -14.21
C GLN A 322 0.20 -5.26 -14.85
N GLU A 323 -0.65 -4.24 -14.98
CA GLU A 323 -1.97 -4.37 -15.60
C GLU A 323 -1.87 -4.80 -17.07
N LEU A 324 -1.01 -4.14 -17.85
CA LEU A 324 -0.76 -4.46 -19.26
C LEU A 324 -0.33 -5.91 -19.44
N ALA A 325 0.51 -6.43 -18.54
CA ALA A 325 0.92 -7.84 -18.55
C ALA A 325 -0.26 -8.81 -18.32
N THR A 326 -1.30 -8.39 -17.60
CA THR A 326 -2.51 -9.22 -17.40
C THR A 326 -3.50 -9.15 -18.56
N GLN A 327 -3.51 -8.05 -19.33
CA GLN A 327 -4.47 -7.84 -20.42
C GLN A 327 -4.19 -8.74 -21.64
N GLY A 328 -2.91 -8.97 -21.95
CA GLY A 328 -2.50 -9.80 -23.08
C GLY A 328 -0.99 -9.81 -23.32
N PRO A 329 -0.50 -10.63 -24.27
CA PRO A 329 0.90 -10.59 -24.67
C PRO A 329 1.25 -9.22 -25.27
N CYS A 330 2.35 -8.64 -24.84
CA CYS A 330 2.77 -7.30 -25.26
C CYS A 330 4.27 -7.08 -25.13
N ILE A 331 4.72 -5.95 -25.68
CA ILE A 331 6.11 -5.47 -25.62
C ILE A 331 6.13 -4.16 -24.85
N ILE A 332 7.00 -4.04 -23.85
CA ILE A 332 7.11 -2.86 -22.99
C ILE A 332 8.54 -2.30 -23.08
N VAL A 333 8.68 -1.02 -23.43
CA VAL A 333 9.99 -0.37 -23.62
C VAL A 333 10.30 0.57 -22.45
N GLY A 334 11.18 0.13 -21.55
CA GLY A 334 11.66 0.93 -20.42
C GLY A 334 10.83 0.84 -19.15
N ARG A 335 10.76 1.97 -18.41
CA ARG A 335 9.97 2.14 -17.17
C ARG A 335 10.27 1.08 -16.09
N CYS A 336 11.52 0.62 -16.05
CA CYS A 336 11.96 -0.47 -15.18
C CYS A 336 11.10 -1.74 -15.30
N ALA A 337 10.49 -1.99 -16.46
CA ALA A 337 9.56 -3.12 -16.66
C ALA A 337 10.23 -4.48 -16.42
N ASP A 338 11.53 -4.60 -16.70
CA ASP A 338 12.36 -5.77 -16.39
C ASP A 338 12.38 -6.09 -14.88
N PHE A 339 12.44 -5.05 -14.04
CA PHE A 339 12.39 -5.16 -12.59
C PHE A 339 10.95 -5.35 -12.07
N VAL A 340 9.99 -4.58 -12.59
CA VAL A 340 8.58 -4.65 -12.19
C VAL A 340 7.99 -6.02 -12.49
N LEU A 341 8.37 -6.63 -13.62
CA LEU A 341 7.94 -7.97 -14.04
C LEU A 341 8.98 -9.04 -13.71
N LYS A 342 9.84 -8.82 -12.71
CA LYS A 342 10.96 -9.74 -12.43
C LYS A 342 10.52 -11.18 -12.13
N ASP A 343 9.38 -11.32 -11.46
CA ASP A 343 8.79 -12.58 -11.01
C ASP A 343 7.76 -13.15 -12.00
N HIS A 344 7.59 -12.50 -13.17
CA HIS A 344 6.65 -12.95 -14.19
C HIS A 344 7.23 -14.15 -14.96
N PRO A 345 6.57 -15.33 -14.97
CA PRO A 345 7.19 -16.58 -15.41
C PRO A 345 7.48 -16.63 -16.92
N LYS A 346 6.74 -15.86 -17.73
CA LYS A 346 6.93 -15.77 -19.19
C LYS A 346 7.41 -14.39 -19.67
N ALA A 347 8.19 -13.68 -18.85
CA ALA A 347 8.78 -12.39 -19.23
C ALA A 347 10.17 -12.56 -19.84
N VAL A 348 10.33 -12.21 -21.12
CA VAL A 348 11.64 -12.10 -21.80
C VAL A 348 12.19 -10.69 -21.54
N LYS A 349 13.41 -10.61 -21.01
CA LYS A 349 14.02 -9.35 -20.53
C LYS A 349 15.23 -9.05 -21.41
N VAL A 350 15.14 -8.00 -22.20
CA VAL A 350 16.13 -7.64 -23.21
C VAL A 350 16.78 -6.31 -22.84
N PHE A 351 18.10 -6.21 -22.97
CA PHE A 351 18.86 -4.98 -22.85
C PHE A 351 19.57 -4.65 -24.17
N CYS A 352 19.26 -3.52 -24.80
CA CYS A 352 19.95 -3.07 -26.00
C CYS A 352 21.02 -2.02 -25.66
N TYR A 353 22.25 -2.26 -26.12
CA TYR A 353 23.38 -1.36 -25.93
C TYR A 353 24.16 -1.19 -27.23
N THR A 354 25.05 -0.21 -27.28
CA THR A 354 25.89 0.04 -28.46
C THR A 354 27.13 0.81 -28.09
N ASP A 355 28.17 0.76 -28.92
CA ASP A 355 29.30 1.68 -28.80
C ASP A 355 28.86 3.13 -29.14
N LEU A 356 29.64 4.10 -28.66
CA LEU A 356 29.33 5.53 -28.79
C LEU A 356 29.32 5.99 -30.25
N GLU A 357 30.20 5.46 -31.10
CA GLU A 357 30.27 5.83 -32.52
C GLU A 357 28.98 5.45 -33.24
N SER A 358 28.56 4.19 -33.09
CA SER A 358 27.30 3.67 -33.63
C SER A 358 26.08 4.40 -33.05
N ALA A 359 26.09 4.75 -31.76
CA ALA A 359 25.04 5.54 -31.14
C ALA A 359 24.92 6.94 -31.77
N THR A 360 26.06 7.62 -31.95
CA THR A 360 26.14 8.96 -32.53
C THR A 360 25.64 8.96 -33.97
N ILE A 361 26.10 8.03 -34.80
CA ILE A 361 25.64 7.88 -36.19
C ILE A 361 24.12 7.75 -36.24
N ARG A 362 23.54 6.91 -35.37
CA ARG A 362 22.09 6.72 -35.32
C ARG A 362 21.35 7.96 -34.82
N CYS A 363 21.84 8.60 -33.77
CA CYS A 363 21.26 9.82 -33.22
C CYS A 363 21.23 10.96 -34.25
N VAL A 364 22.28 11.10 -35.05
CA VAL A 364 22.34 12.11 -36.11
C VAL A 364 21.40 11.76 -37.26
N ASN A 365 21.53 10.54 -37.82
CA ASN A 365 20.83 10.17 -39.03
C ASN A 365 19.33 9.90 -38.82
N ASP A 366 18.99 9.19 -37.74
CA ASP A 366 17.62 8.70 -37.53
C ASP A 366 16.83 9.64 -36.61
N TYR A 367 17.50 10.30 -35.65
CA TYR A 367 16.82 11.16 -34.65
C TYR A 367 16.99 12.65 -34.92
N GLY A 368 17.82 13.04 -35.90
CA GLY A 368 18.01 14.43 -36.31
C GLY A 368 18.75 15.29 -35.27
N ILE A 369 19.52 14.67 -34.38
CA ILE A 369 20.32 15.40 -33.38
C ILE A 369 21.54 16.02 -34.08
N PRO A 370 21.88 17.29 -33.85
CA PRO A 370 23.10 17.89 -34.38
C PRO A 370 24.33 17.08 -33.99
N GLN A 371 25.25 16.85 -34.93
CA GLN A 371 26.45 16.02 -34.72
C GLN A 371 27.29 16.49 -33.53
N GLU A 372 27.41 17.80 -33.34
CA GLU A 372 28.17 18.41 -32.23
C GLU A 372 27.51 18.16 -30.85
N GLU A 373 26.20 17.93 -30.81
CA GLU A 373 25.43 17.73 -29.57
C GLU A 373 25.18 16.25 -29.26
N ALA A 374 25.26 15.37 -30.26
CA ALA A 374 24.85 13.98 -30.18
C ALA A 374 25.52 13.22 -29.02
N GLU A 375 26.84 13.30 -28.88
CA GLU A 375 27.55 12.60 -27.79
C GLU A 375 27.14 13.11 -26.41
N ALA A 376 27.00 14.43 -26.25
CA ALA A 376 26.61 15.04 -24.98
C ALA A 376 25.20 14.59 -24.58
N GLU A 377 24.28 14.56 -25.55
CA GLU A 377 22.90 14.16 -25.33
C GLU A 377 22.78 12.66 -25.01
N ILE A 378 23.53 11.80 -25.70
CA ILE A 378 23.62 10.36 -25.40
C ILE A 378 24.06 10.14 -23.95
N ARG A 379 25.16 10.79 -23.54
CA ARG A 379 25.69 10.66 -22.17
C ARG A 379 24.70 11.17 -21.14
N ARG A 380 24.03 12.30 -21.41
CA ARG A 380 23.02 12.90 -20.52
C ARG A 380 21.83 11.96 -20.32
N ILE A 381 21.25 11.45 -21.41
CA ILE A 381 20.08 10.55 -21.34
C ILE A 381 20.44 9.22 -20.66
N ASN A 382 21.59 8.63 -21.00
CA ASN A 382 22.02 7.38 -20.38
C ASN A 382 22.28 7.56 -18.88
N ARG A 383 22.93 8.65 -18.47
CA ARG A 383 23.12 8.99 -17.05
C ARG A 383 21.78 9.11 -16.32
N ASN A 384 20.80 9.80 -16.92
CA ASN A 384 19.47 9.93 -16.34
C ASN A 384 18.75 8.58 -16.22
N ARG A 385 18.89 7.68 -17.21
CA ARG A 385 18.31 6.33 -17.15
C ARG A 385 18.96 5.47 -16.07
N ILE A 386 20.28 5.53 -15.93
CA ILE A 386 21.03 4.85 -14.88
C ILE A 386 20.56 5.32 -13.51
N HIS A 387 20.58 6.64 -13.26
CA HIS A 387 20.16 7.18 -11.96
C HIS A 387 18.72 6.83 -11.63
N HIS A 388 17.80 6.97 -12.58
CA HIS A 388 16.40 6.59 -12.38
C HIS A 388 16.27 5.11 -12.03
N TYR A 389 16.90 4.21 -12.79
CA TYR A 389 16.83 2.77 -12.54
C TYR A 389 17.44 2.41 -11.18
N GLU A 390 18.64 2.88 -10.87
CA GLU A 390 19.33 2.59 -9.62
C GLU A 390 18.58 3.14 -8.40
N TYR A 391 18.04 4.36 -8.51
CA TYR A 391 17.24 4.98 -7.46
C TYR A 391 15.98 4.16 -7.15
N TYR A 392 15.22 3.74 -8.17
CA TYR A 392 13.94 3.05 -7.96
C TYR A 392 14.06 1.55 -7.68
N THR A 393 15.08 0.89 -8.23
CA THR A 393 15.23 -0.57 -8.14
C THR A 393 16.28 -1.00 -7.11
N GLY A 394 17.20 -0.10 -6.74
CA GLY A 394 18.40 -0.44 -5.97
C GLY A 394 19.37 -1.36 -6.73
N GLN A 395 19.17 -1.58 -8.03
CA GLN A 395 19.97 -2.46 -8.88
C GLN A 395 20.75 -1.67 -9.92
N LYS A 396 21.94 -2.19 -10.29
CA LYS A 396 22.76 -1.59 -11.34
C LYS A 396 22.11 -1.79 -12.71
N TRP A 397 21.94 -0.70 -13.46
CA TRP A 397 21.38 -0.75 -14.80
C TRP A 397 22.37 -1.40 -15.78
N GLY A 398 21.90 -2.33 -16.61
CA GLY A 398 22.75 -3.09 -17.52
C GLY A 398 23.54 -4.23 -16.87
N GLU A 399 23.22 -4.62 -15.64
CA GLU A 399 23.79 -5.81 -15.00
C GLU A 399 23.30 -7.10 -15.71
N PRO A 400 24.20 -7.94 -16.27
CA PRO A 400 23.82 -9.11 -17.06
C PRO A 400 22.85 -10.08 -16.36
N HIS A 401 22.96 -10.25 -15.04
CA HIS A 401 22.11 -11.17 -14.29
C HIS A 401 20.61 -10.77 -14.27
N HIS A 402 20.27 -9.53 -14.66
CA HIS A 402 18.89 -9.05 -14.69
C HIS A 402 18.19 -9.25 -16.04
N TYR A 403 18.94 -9.63 -17.08
CA TYR A 403 18.45 -9.74 -18.45
C TYR A 403 18.63 -11.16 -19.00
N HIS A 404 17.69 -11.59 -19.82
CA HIS A 404 17.79 -12.85 -20.56
C HIS A 404 18.64 -12.70 -21.82
N LEU A 405 18.59 -11.51 -22.44
CA LEU A 405 19.36 -11.17 -23.64
C LEU A 405 19.96 -9.77 -23.50
N MET A 406 21.24 -9.63 -23.77
CA MET A 406 21.91 -8.34 -23.96
C MET A 406 22.41 -8.25 -25.40
N LEU A 407 21.99 -7.23 -26.13
CA LEU A 407 22.23 -7.11 -27.56
C LEU A 407 23.04 -5.85 -27.87
N ASN A 408 24.25 -6.02 -28.40
CA ASN A 408 25.01 -4.93 -29.00
C ASN A 408 24.45 -4.63 -30.40
N THR A 409 23.54 -3.67 -30.47
CA THR A 409 22.84 -3.26 -31.70
C THR A 409 23.66 -2.35 -32.60
N GLY A 410 24.88 -1.98 -32.21
CA GLY A 410 25.87 -1.34 -33.09
C GLY A 410 26.56 -2.37 -33.99
N SER A 411 26.91 -3.53 -33.43
CA SER A 411 27.54 -4.62 -34.18
C SER A 411 26.52 -5.60 -34.78
N ILE A 412 25.37 -5.80 -34.14
CA ILE A 412 24.31 -6.71 -34.59
C ILE A 412 23.25 -5.90 -35.33
N GLY A 413 23.05 -6.21 -36.61
CA GLY A 413 22.00 -5.59 -37.42
C GLY A 413 20.60 -5.80 -36.84
N MET A 414 19.73 -4.81 -37.00
CA MET A 414 18.40 -4.77 -36.37
C MET A 414 17.53 -6.00 -36.72
N GLU A 415 17.63 -6.52 -37.93
CA GLU A 415 16.92 -7.74 -38.36
C GLU A 415 17.39 -8.98 -37.59
N THR A 416 18.70 -9.13 -37.40
CA THR A 416 19.25 -10.25 -36.62
C THR A 416 18.87 -10.11 -35.14
N ALA A 417 18.94 -8.90 -34.58
CA ALA A 417 18.49 -8.63 -33.22
C ALA A 417 17.00 -9.00 -33.02
N CYS A 418 16.14 -8.61 -33.97
CA CYS A 418 14.71 -8.95 -33.97
C CYS A 418 14.49 -10.48 -33.97
N ARG A 419 15.18 -11.19 -34.86
CA ARG A 419 15.11 -12.65 -34.96
C ARG A 419 15.53 -13.34 -33.66
N LEU A 420 16.63 -12.92 -33.03
CA LEU A 420 17.11 -13.51 -31.77
C LEU A 420 16.10 -13.35 -30.64
N VAL A 421 15.53 -12.15 -30.47
CA VAL A 421 14.51 -11.92 -29.42
C VAL A 421 13.25 -12.74 -29.69
N LYS A 422 12.85 -12.85 -30.96
CA LYS A 422 11.70 -13.64 -31.40
C LYS A 422 11.87 -15.13 -31.12
N GLU A 423 13.05 -15.70 -31.38
CA GLU A 423 13.35 -17.10 -31.08
C GLU A 423 13.25 -17.38 -29.58
N VAL A 424 13.82 -16.52 -28.73
CA VAL A 424 13.70 -16.65 -27.26
C VAL A 424 12.25 -16.50 -26.79
N TYR A 425 11.51 -15.55 -27.36
CA TYR A 425 10.09 -15.36 -27.06
C TYR A 425 9.24 -16.59 -27.41
N GLN A 426 9.46 -17.18 -28.59
CA GLN A 426 8.77 -18.39 -29.02
C GLN A 426 9.09 -19.58 -28.13
N SER A 427 10.36 -19.77 -27.75
CA SER A 427 10.76 -20.81 -26.80
C SER A 427 10.07 -20.65 -25.44
N MET A 428 9.86 -19.41 -24.97
CA MET A 428 9.19 -19.10 -23.70
C MET A 428 7.68 -19.35 -23.75
N ILE A 429 7.06 -19.21 -24.92
CA ILE A 429 5.64 -19.55 -25.12
C ILE A 429 5.45 -21.07 -25.08
N GLN A 430 6.39 -21.82 -25.65
CA GLN A 430 6.32 -23.28 -25.79
C GLN A 430 6.69 -24.06 -24.53
N ALA A 431 7.49 -23.45 -23.63
CA ALA A 431 7.76 -23.96 -22.27
C ALA A 431 6.57 -23.73 -21.32
#